data_AF-A0A937VMF2-F1
#
_entry.id   AF-A0A937VMF2-F1
#
_cell.length_a   1.000
_cell.length_b   1.000
_cell.length_c   1.000
_cell.angle_alpha   90.00
_cell.angle_beta   90.00
_cell.angle_gamma   90.00
#
_symmetry.space_group_name_H-M   'P 1'
#
loop_
_entity.id
_entity.type
_entity.pdbx_description
1 polymer ?
#
loop_
_entity_poly.entity_id
_entity_poly.type
_entity_poly.pdbx_seq_one_letter_code
_entity_poly.pdbx_strand_id
1 'polypeptide(L)'
;MARVRVVVIGLFVCFSLLLSAGCWAQVGISIATSSGDKEYIAVFNRVDELLIGDLGDSVSLKELESKYAGKEIIGLGTTAREHCGELIFSSENCYWADPTNQGRIVELDWSEEKLPFCAIVRVDRVVGSTFNGVNGDLHAYLEGKAKELGMPLAAVRAKGRFNGVKLSIADRLPANADEKVQWIVVTVDDGREWEFVGFYALTKDGQEMISIEEHPVHLHGMTGDGSHGGHLVHANTVDAEVTIYPVGQYILRNRVPR
;
A
#
# COMPACT_ATOMS: atom_id res chain seq x y z
N MET A 1 36.09 -52.01 -22.73
CA MET A 1 34.72 -52.35 -23.18
C MET A 1 33.93 -52.84 -21.99
N ALA A 2 33.05 -52.00 -21.45
CA ALA A 2 32.14 -52.35 -20.36
C ALA A 2 30.73 -51.92 -20.78
N ARG A 3 29.81 -52.89 -20.83
CA ARG A 3 28.42 -52.72 -21.23
C ARG A 3 27.62 -52.24 -20.03
N VAL A 4 27.03 -51.05 -20.12
CA VAL A 4 26.04 -50.57 -19.13
C VAL A 4 24.65 -50.99 -19.61
N ARG A 5 23.91 -51.71 -18.76
CA ARG A 5 22.53 -52.13 -19.00
C ARG A 5 21.59 -51.01 -18.53
N VAL A 6 20.69 -50.59 -19.39
CA VAL A 6 19.53 -49.73 -19.04
C VAL A 6 18.42 -50.65 -18.55
N VAL A 7 17.91 -50.39 -17.36
CA VAL A 7 16.71 -51.02 -16.81
C VAL A 7 15.59 -49.99 -16.86
N VAL A 8 14.58 -50.24 -17.68
CA VAL A 8 13.33 -49.47 -17.72
C VAL A 8 12.33 -50.21 -16.82
N ILE A 9 11.94 -49.58 -15.71
CA ILE A 9 10.81 -50.03 -14.88
C ILE A 9 9.65 -49.07 -15.17
N GLY A 10 8.68 -49.55 -15.93
CA GLY A 10 7.38 -48.91 -16.06
C GLY A 10 6.53 -49.23 -14.84
N LEU A 11 6.08 -48.19 -14.14
CA LEU A 11 5.08 -48.31 -13.09
C LEU A 11 3.74 -47.82 -13.66
N PHE A 12 2.84 -48.77 -13.91
CA PHE A 12 1.42 -48.53 -14.14
C PHE A 12 0.78 -48.18 -12.79
N VAL A 13 0.24 -46.96 -12.65
CA VAL A 13 -0.62 -46.60 -11.52
C VAL A 13 -2.03 -46.37 -12.06
N CYS A 14 -2.92 -47.32 -11.77
CA CYS A 14 -4.36 -47.17 -11.93
C CYS A 14 -4.85 -46.08 -10.97
N PHE A 15 -5.35 -44.97 -11.49
CA PHE A 15 -6.09 -43.99 -10.71
C PHE A 15 -7.58 -44.32 -10.79
N SER A 16 -8.09 -44.90 -9.71
CA SER A 16 -9.53 -45.11 -9.51
C SER A 16 -10.19 -43.77 -9.19
N LEU A 17 -11.08 -43.32 -10.07
CA LEU A 17 -12.02 -42.22 -9.83
C LEU A 17 -13.07 -42.67 -8.81
N LEU A 18 -12.88 -42.29 -7.56
CA LEU A 18 -13.93 -42.27 -6.54
C LEU A 18 -14.51 -40.86 -6.48
N LEU A 19 -15.66 -40.68 -7.14
CA LEU A 19 -16.55 -39.52 -6.97
C LEU A 19 -17.19 -39.60 -5.58
N SER A 20 -16.56 -38.99 -4.59
CA SER A 20 -17.24 -38.62 -3.34
C SER A 20 -17.85 -37.24 -3.52
N ALA A 21 -19.18 -37.17 -3.53
CA ALA A 21 -19.96 -35.95 -3.35
C ALA A 21 -19.66 -35.36 -1.96
N GLY A 22 -18.60 -34.56 -1.88
CA GLY A 22 -18.31 -33.71 -0.74
C GLY A 22 -19.17 -32.46 -0.82
N CYS A 23 -20.09 -32.34 0.11
CA CYS A 23 -20.89 -31.14 0.34
C CYS A 23 -19.94 -29.98 0.66
N TRP A 24 -19.65 -29.12 -0.31
CA TRP A 24 -18.96 -27.86 -0.06
C TRP A 24 -19.94 -26.96 0.68
N ALA A 25 -19.82 -26.90 2.01
CA ALA A 25 -20.41 -25.82 2.77
C ALA A 25 -19.76 -24.52 2.28
N GLN A 26 -20.45 -23.80 1.39
CA GLN A 26 -20.16 -22.40 1.13
C GLN A 26 -20.28 -21.68 2.47
N VAL A 27 -19.16 -21.37 3.10
CA VAL A 27 -19.10 -20.32 4.11
C VAL A 27 -19.36 -19.03 3.35
N GLY A 28 -20.63 -18.71 3.19
CA GLY A 28 -21.08 -17.42 2.72
C GLY A 28 -20.67 -16.40 3.77
N ILE A 29 -19.54 -15.73 3.53
CA ILE A 29 -19.25 -14.47 4.20
C ILE A 29 -20.34 -13.51 3.71
N SER A 30 -21.42 -13.40 4.48
CA SER A 30 -22.38 -12.31 4.33
C SER A 30 -21.63 -11.02 4.63
N ILE A 31 -21.18 -10.34 3.58
CA ILE A 31 -20.75 -8.95 3.68
C ILE A 31 -22.02 -8.18 4.02
N ALA A 32 -22.18 -7.86 5.31
CA ALA A 32 -23.27 -7.03 5.79
C ALA A 32 -23.12 -5.65 5.14
N THR A 33 -23.90 -5.40 4.08
CA THR A 33 -24.04 -4.08 3.49
C THR A 33 -24.93 -3.25 4.41
N SER A 34 -24.36 -2.72 5.49
CA SER A 34 -25.02 -1.63 6.21
C SER A 34 -25.08 -0.41 5.28
N SER A 35 -26.26 0.18 5.13
CA SER A 35 -26.53 1.37 4.33
C SER A 35 -25.94 2.67 4.92
N GLY A 36 -24.84 2.57 5.67
CA GLY A 36 -23.99 3.70 6.04
C GLY A 36 -23.04 4.04 4.90
N ASP A 37 -22.52 5.26 4.86
CA ASP A 37 -21.56 5.74 3.86
C ASP A 37 -20.63 4.61 3.39
N LYS A 38 -20.78 4.17 2.14
CA LYS A 38 -19.86 3.17 1.58
C LYS A 38 -18.44 3.75 1.71
N GLU A 39 -17.53 2.99 2.30
CA GLU A 39 -16.16 3.44 2.50
C GLU A 39 -15.41 3.39 1.18
N TYR A 40 -14.75 4.51 0.86
CA TYR A 40 -14.07 4.74 -0.40
C TYR A 40 -12.71 5.37 -0.14
N ILE A 41 -11.71 4.99 -0.94
CA ILE A 41 -10.44 5.73 -0.99
C ILE A 41 -10.74 7.07 -1.66
N ALA A 42 -10.56 8.18 -0.94
CA ALA A 42 -10.53 9.49 -1.56
C ALA A 42 -9.16 9.70 -2.17
N VAL A 43 -9.12 9.88 -3.49
CA VAL A 43 -7.91 10.09 -4.26
C VAL A 43 -7.93 11.51 -4.80
N PHE A 44 -6.91 12.29 -4.51
CA PHE A 44 -6.72 13.66 -4.96
C PHE A 44 -5.56 13.65 -5.96
N ASN A 45 -5.90 13.82 -7.24
CA ASN A 45 -5.04 13.56 -8.41
C ASN A 45 -4.57 12.10 -8.53
N ARG A 46 -4.15 11.70 -9.73
CA ARG A 46 -3.64 10.35 -9.99
C ARG A 46 -2.12 10.29 -9.88
N VAL A 47 -1.58 9.10 -9.60
CA VAL A 47 -0.13 8.91 -9.54
C VAL A 47 0.51 9.05 -10.91
N ASP A 48 -0.12 8.55 -11.98
CA ASP A 48 0.41 8.70 -13.34
C ASP A 48 0.52 10.16 -13.79
N GLU A 49 -0.45 11.00 -13.41
CA GLU A 49 -0.45 12.46 -13.62
C GLU A 49 0.66 13.16 -12.82
N LEU A 50 0.81 12.80 -11.54
CA LEU A 50 1.87 13.30 -10.67
C LEU A 50 3.26 13.06 -11.29
N LEU A 51 3.46 11.87 -11.86
CA LEU A 51 4.74 11.43 -12.43
C LEU A 51 5.09 12.09 -13.78
N ILE A 52 4.14 12.77 -14.43
CA ILE A 52 4.39 13.60 -15.62
C ILE A 52 4.33 15.10 -15.32
N GLY A 53 4.21 15.47 -14.04
CA GLY A 53 4.25 16.85 -13.58
C GLY A 53 2.94 17.62 -13.70
N ASP A 54 1.78 16.94 -13.80
CA ASP A 54 0.50 17.63 -13.65
C ASP A 54 0.20 17.91 -12.18
N LEU A 55 0.83 18.97 -11.66
CA LEU A 55 0.76 19.40 -10.26
C LEU A 55 -0.24 20.56 -10.05
N GLY A 56 -1.06 20.86 -11.06
CA GLY A 56 -1.86 22.10 -11.10
C GLY A 56 -3.01 22.14 -10.09
N ASP A 57 -3.55 20.98 -9.74
CA ASP A 57 -4.58 20.83 -8.72
C ASP A 57 -3.94 20.31 -7.42
N SER A 58 -4.41 20.78 -6.26
CA SER A 58 -3.95 20.29 -4.96
C SER A 58 -5.09 20.31 -3.95
N VAL A 59 -4.97 19.51 -2.91
CA VAL A 59 -5.81 19.62 -1.71
C VAL A 59 -4.94 20.07 -0.54
N SER A 60 -5.47 20.83 0.41
CA SER A 60 -4.76 21.14 1.65
C SER A 60 -5.10 20.15 2.78
N LEU A 61 -4.17 19.91 3.72
CA LEU A 61 -4.48 19.14 4.93
C LEU A 61 -5.67 19.75 5.71
N LYS A 62 -5.76 21.07 5.79
CA LYS A 62 -6.90 21.78 6.38
C LYS A 62 -8.26 21.43 5.75
N GLU A 63 -8.32 21.24 4.43
CA GLU A 63 -9.55 20.77 3.76
C GLU A 63 -9.91 19.33 4.14
N LEU A 64 -8.91 18.50 4.44
CA LEU A 64 -9.09 17.12 4.89
C LEU A 64 -9.45 17.02 6.38
N GLU A 65 -9.03 17.98 7.20
CA GLU A 65 -9.15 17.97 8.67
C GLU A 65 -10.55 17.59 9.15
N SER A 66 -11.57 18.32 8.69
CA SER A 66 -12.96 18.13 9.15
C SER A 66 -13.50 16.71 8.94
N LYS A 67 -12.93 15.96 7.99
CA LYS A 67 -13.37 14.62 7.63
C LYS A 67 -12.51 13.52 8.25
N TYR A 68 -11.22 13.77 8.47
CA TYR A 68 -10.24 12.74 8.79
C TYR A 68 -9.53 12.91 10.13
N ALA A 69 -9.47 14.13 10.69
CA ALA A 69 -8.80 14.36 11.96
C ALA A 69 -9.50 13.61 13.12
N GLY A 70 -8.71 12.96 13.99
CA GLY A 70 -9.21 12.15 15.11
C GLY A 70 -10.00 10.91 14.67
N LYS A 71 -9.80 10.42 13.45
CA LYS A 71 -10.36 9.17 12.93
C LYS A 71 -9.25 8.20 12.62
N GLU A 72 -9.53 6.91 12.73
CA GLU A 72 -8.58 5.90 12.26
C GLU A 72 -8.54 5.93 10.73
N ILE A 73 -7.39 6.33 10.18
CA ILE A 73 -7.14 6.54 8.76
C ILE A 73 -5.94 5.72 8.28
N ILE A 74 -5.97 5.43 6.99
CA ILE A 74 -4.84 4.91 6.21
C ILE A 74 -4.73 5.77 4.97
N GLY A 75 -3.50 6.16 4.63
CA GLY A 75 -3.24 6.92 3.42
C GLY A 75 -1.77 7.19 3.18
N LEU A 76 -1.52 7.72 2.00
CA LEU A 76 -0.20 8.10 1.51
C LEU A 76 -0.32 9.27 0.53
N GLY A 77 0.79 9.92 0.24
CA GLY A 77 0.84 11.05 -0.68
C GLY A 77 2.19 11.76 -0.66
N THR A 78 2.21 12.99 -1.16
CA THR A 78 3.39 13.87 -1.12
C THR A 78 2.95 15.31 -0.86
N THR A 79 3.86 16.18 -0.46
CA THR A 79 3.58 17.61 -0.32
C THR A 79 4.02 18.42 -1.55
N ALA A 80 3.58 19.67 -1.64
CA ALA A 80 4.03 20.66 -2.60
C ALA A 80 5.19 21.53 -2.07
N ARG A 81 5.90 21.09 -1.02
CA ARG A 81 7.11 21.76 -0.52
C ARG A 81 8.21 21.74 -1.57
N GLU A 82 9.20 22.62 -1.40
CA GLU A 82 10.44 22.60 -2.19
C GLU A 82 11.09 21.21 -2.20
N HIS A 83 11.04 20.57 -1.03
CA HIS A 83 11.43 19.20 -0.77
C HIS A 83 10.16 18.39 -0.50
N CYS A 84 9.67 17.65 -1.49
CA CYS A 84 8.29 17.14 -1.48
C CYS A 84 8.02 16.12 -0.36
N GLY A 85 8.98 15.24 -0.10
CA GLY A 85 8.93 14.14 0.86
C GLY A 85 7.77 13.18 0.64
N GLU A 86 7.50 12.35 1.65
CA GLU A 86 6.45 11.32 1.58
C GLU A 86 5.48 11.49 2.74
N LEU A 87 4.18 11.54 2.44
CA LEU A 87 3.13 11.60 3.45
C LEU A 87 2.70 10.22 3.89
N ILE A 88 2.49 10.06 5.19
CA ILE A 88 2.03 8.81 5.81
C ILE A 88 0.84 9.18 6.68
N PHE A 89 -0.35 8.72 6.29
CA PHE A 89 -1.54 8.83 7.15
C PHE A 89 -1.71 7.51 7.88
N SER A 90 -1.46 7.53 9.19
CA SER A 90 -1.58 6.35 10.05
C SER A 90 -2.27 6.71 11.35
N SER A 91 -3.18 5.82 11.76
CA SER A 91 -3.98 5.98 12.97
C SER A 91 -4.77 7.28 12.89
N GLU A 92 -4.56 8.28 13.76
CA GLU A 92 -5.29 9.56 13.73
C GLU A 92 -4.45 10.72 13.17
N ASN A 93 -3.22 10.42 12.74
CA ASN A 93 -2.19 11.41 12.48
C ASN A 93 -1.70 11.41 11.03
N CYS A 94 -1.06 12.52 10.65
CA CYS A 94 -0.38 12.71 9.39
C CYS A 94 1.11 12.94 9.67
N TYR A 95 1.96 12.19 8.98
CA TYR A 95 3.41 12.29 9.10
C TYR A 95 4.02 12.60 7.74
N TRP A 96 5.20 13.20 7.77
CA TRP A 96 5.99 13.51 6.59
C TRP A 96 7.42 13.01 6.77
N ALA A 97 7.89 12.22 5.82
CA ALA A 97 9.28 11.79 5.75
C ALA A 97 10.12 12.87 5.06
N ASP A 98 11.01 13.49 5.81
CA ASP A 98 11.84 14.61 5.36
C ASP A 98 12.99 14.14 4.46
N PRO A 99 13.00 14.45 3.14
CA PRO A 99 14.08 14.05 2.24
C PRO A 99 15.41 14.69 2.65
N THR A 100 15.42 15.92 3.19
CA THR A 100 16.64 16.63 3.58
C THR A 100 17.34 16.00 4.78
N ASN A 101 16.63 15.11 5.49
CA ASN A 101 17.10 14.42 6.67
C ASN A 101 16.88 12.91 6.59
N GLN A 102 17.14 12.33 5.41
CA GLN A 102 17.14 10.87 5.17
C GLN A 102 15.84 10.18 5.62
N GLY A 103 14.70 10.86 5.48
CA GLY A 103 13.39 10.33 5.81
C GLY A 103 13.04 10.42 7.28
N ARG A 104 13.73 11.25 8.07
CA ARG A 104 13.31 11.52 9.44
C ARG A 104 11.84 11.95 9.45
N ILE A 105 11.07 11.36 10.36
CA ILE A 105 9.65 11.63 10.48
C ILE A 105 9.40 12.95 11.19
N VAL A 106 8.53 13.75 10.58
CA VAL A 106 7.93 14.94 11.17
C VAL A 106 6.42 14.72 11.21
N GLU A 107 5.83 14.82 12.38
CA GLU A 107 4.37 14.87 12.50
C GLU A 107 3.88 16.22 11.98
N LEU A 108 2.93 16.19 11.05
CA LEU A 108 2.29 17.39 10.53
C LEU A 108 1.03 17.66 11.33
N ASP A 109 0.79 18.93 11.64
CA ASP A 109 -0.54 19.37 12.00
C ASP A 109 -1.44 19.39 10.76
N TRP A 110 -2.75 19.41 10.94
CA TRP A 110 -3.72 19.51 9.86
C TRP A 110 -3.79 20.93 9.25
N SER A 111 -2.64 21.62 9.14
CA SER A 111 -2.52 23.00 8.66
C SER A 111 -2.64 23.11 7.13
N GLU A 112 -2.28 24.26 6.55
CA GLU A 112 -2.52 24.56 5.12
C GLU A 112 -1.51 23.91 4.15
N GLU A 113 -0.84 22.83 4.54
CA GLU A 113 0.07 22.08 3.67
C GLU A 113 -0.66 21.59 2.42
N LYS A 114 -0.10 21.88 1.24
CA LYS A 114 -0.70 21.50 -0.05
C LYS A 114 -0.18 20.15 -0.51
N LEU A 115 -1.09 19.33 -0.99
CA LEU A 115 -0.85 17.96 -1.43
C LEU A 115 -1.19 17.87 -2.93
N PRO A 116 -0.19 17.80 -3.83
CA PRO A 116 -0.43 17.59 -5.25
C PRO A 116 -0.82 16.14 -5.54
N PHE A 117 -0.66 15.23 -4.57
CA PHE A 117 -1.25 13.91 -4.58
C PHE A 117 -1.51 13.42 -3.17
N CYS A 118 -2.69 12.83 -2.94
CA CYS A 118 -3.03 12.17 -1.69
C CYS A 118 -4.10 11.10 -1.94
N ALA A 119 -3.90 9.92 -1.35
CA ALA A 119 -4.92 8.88 -1.25
C ALA A 119 -5.17 8.57 0.23
N ILE A 120 -6.43 8.65 0.67
CA ILE A 120 -6.79 8.52 2.09
C ILE A 120 -8.16 7.86 2.26
N VAL A 121 -8.26 6.98 3.26
CA VAL A 121 -9.50 6.30 3.64
C VAL A 121 -9.64 6.23 5.16
N ARG A 122 -10.89 6.17 5.62
CA ARG A 122 -11.22 5.85 7.01
C ARG A 122 -11.36 4.35 7.17
N VAL A 123 -10.70 3.80 8.18
CA VAL A 123 -10.77 2.36 8.49
C VAL A 123 -11.50 2.08 9.80
N ASP A 124 -11.87 3.12 10.56
CA ASP A 124 -12.69 3.00 11.78
C ASP A 124 -14.09 2.42 11.55
N ARG A 125 -14.51 2.33 10.28
CA ARG A 125 -15.82 1.84 9.84
C ARG A 125 -15.75 0.52 9.05
N VAL A 126 -14.56 -0.03 8.85
CA VAL A 126 -14.34 -1.24 8.05
C VAL A 126 -13.72 -2.31 8.92
N VAL A 127 -14.32 -3.51 8.92
CA VAL A 127 -13.72 -4.67 9.58
C VAL A 127 -12.59 -5.21 8.69
N GLY A 128 -11.35 -5.03 9.13
CA GLY A 128 -10.18 -5.61 8.50
C GLY A 128 -10.00 -7.08 8.84
N SER A 129 -9.33 -7.82 7.95
CA SER A 129 -8.82 -9.16 8.22
C SER A 129 -7.38 -9.07 8.70
N THR A 130 -7.10 -9.58 9.90
CA THR A 130 -5.78 -9.50 10.54
C THR A 130 -5.06 -10.85 10.50
N PHE A 131 -3.78 -10.81 10.15
CA PHE A 131 -2.90 -11.96 10.00
C PHE A 131 -1.63 -11.74 10.82
N ASN A 132 -1.29 -12.70 11.69
CA ASN A 132 -0.13 -12.63 12.57
C ASN A 132 0.99 -13.55 12.08
N GLY A 133 2.23 -13.29 12.49
CA GLY A 133 3.36 -14.14 12.14
C GLY A 133 3.78 -14.05 10.68
N VAL A 134 3.42 -12.96 10.00
CA VAL A 134 3.78 -12.73 8.59
C VAL A 134 5.30 -12.63 8.48
N ASN A 135 5.87 -13.32 7.49
CA ASN A 135 7.29 -13.32 7.20
C ASN A 135 7.56 -13.32 5.68
N GLY A 136 8.75 -12.89 5.28
CA GLY A 136 9.15 -12.77 3.88
C GLY A 136 8.82 -11.43 3.23
N ASP A 137 8.86 -11.37 1.90
CA ASP A 137 8.63 -10.12 1.15
C ASP A 137 7.22 -9.56 1.39
N LEU A 138 7.15 -8.33 1.91
CA LEU A 138 5.89 -7.71 2.29
C LEU A 138 4.97 -7.43 1.08
N HIS A 139 5.52 -6.97 -0.04
CA HIS A 139 4.73 -6.66 -1.23
C HIS A 139 4.12 -7.94 -1.81
N ALA A 140 4.92 -8.98 -1.97
CA ALA A 140 4.46 -10.27 -2.48
C ALA A 140 3.42 -10.90 -1.55
N TYR A 141 3.62 -10.80 -0.23
CA TYR A 141 2.63 -11.27 0.75
C TYR A 141 1.29 -10.56 0.61
N LEU A 142 1.29 -9.22 0.57
CA LEU A 142 0.07 -8.41 0.48
C LEU A 142 -0.67 -8.64 -0.83
N GLU A 143 0.04 -8.68 -1.96
CA GLU A 143 -0.55 -8.98 -3.26
C GLU A 143 -1.19 -10.38 -3.28
N GLY A 144 -0.45 -11.39 -2.84
CA GLY A 144 -0.93 -12.77 -2.79
C GLY A 144 -2.15 -12.91 -1.87
N LYS A 145 -2.11 -12.28 -0.69
CA LYS A 145 -3.18 -12.35 0.29
C LYS A 145 -4.43 -11.61 -0.15
N ALA A 146 -4.31 -10.42 -0.75
CA ALA A 146 -5.45 -9.68 -1.28
C ALA A 146 -6.14 -10.45 -2.42
N LYS A 147 -5.36 -11.10 -3.30
CA LYS A 147 -5.88 -11.99 -4.36
C LYS A 147 -6.60 -13.21 -3.79
N GLU A 148 -6.02 -13.87 -2.79
CA GLU A 148 -6.64 -15.00 -2.09
C GLU A 148 -7.99 -14.63 -1.47
N LEU A 149 -8.08 -13.43 -0.89
CA LEU A 149 -9.31 -12.89 -0.31
C LEU A 149 -10.32 -12.37 -1.35
N GLY A 150 -9.98 -12.38 -2.64
CA GLY A 150 -10.84 -11.88 -3.71
C GLY A 150 -11.09 -10.36 -3.64
N MET A 151 -10.15 -9.60 -3.05
CA MET A 151 -10.27 -8.16 -2.89
C MET A 151 -9.72 -7.46 -4.14
N PRO A 152 -10.52 -6.66 -4.89
CA PRO A 152 -10.00 -5.89 -6.02
C PRO A 152 -9.28 -4.61 -5.57
N LEU A 153 -9.61 -4.10 -4.39
CA LEU A 153 -9.09 -2.87 -3.80
C LEU A 153 -9.09 -3.02 -2.27
N ALA A 154 -8.01 -2.62 -1.62
CA ALA A 154 -7.89 -2.67 -0.17
C ALA A 154 -6.99 -1.56 0.37
N ALA A 155 -7.26 -1.16 1.62
CA ALA A 155 -6.27 -0.47 2.44
C ALA A 155 -5.54 -1.49 3.29
N VAL A 156 -4.26 -1.25 3.54
CA VAL A 156 -3.39 -2.20 4.22
C VAL A 156 -2.58 -1.52 5.30
N ARG A 157 -2.36 -2.23 6.40
CA ARG A 157 -1.46 -1.86 7.49
C ARG A 157 -0.61 -3.07 7.85
N ALA A 158 0.69 -2.89 7.98
CA ALA A 158 1.63 -3.89 8.45
C ALA A 158 2.46 -3.32 9.60
N LYS A 159 2.47 -3.99 10.75
CA LYS A 159 3.18 -3.56 11.96
C LYS A 159 4.03 -4.70 12.47
N GLY A 160 5.29 -4.45 12.73
CA GLY A 160 6.19 -5.47 13.28
C GLY A 160 7.64 -5.23 12.93
N ARG A 161 8.42 -6.30 12.93
CA ARG A 161 9.86 -6.26 12.68
C ARG A 161 10.20 -6.56 11.23
N PHE A 162 11.04 -5.73 10.65
CA PHE A 162 11.46 -5.83 9.25
C PHE A 162 12.97 -5.66 9.12
N ASN A 163 13.54 -6.33 8.12
CA ASN A 163 14.93 -6.21 7.73
C ASN A 163 15.07 -5.92 6.23
N GLY A 164 16.24 -5.48 5.81
CA GLY A 164 16.50 -5.03 4.44
C GLY A 164 15.50 -3.99 3.94
N VAL A 165 15.02 -3.08 4.80
CA VAL A 165 14.04 -2.06 4.43
C VAL A 165 14.71 -1.06 3.50
N LYS A 166 14.19 -0.92 2.29
CA LYS A 166 14.62 0.06 1.30
C LYS A 166 13.49 1.05 1.05
N LEU A 167 13.79 2.32 1.25
CA LEU A 167 12.86 3.43 1.04
C LEU A 167 13.31 4.31 -0.11
N SER A 168 12.35 4.92 -0.79
CA SER A 168 12.55 6.12 -1.60
C SER A 168 11.78 7.28 -1.01
N ILE A 169 12.32 8.48 -1.15
CA ILE A 169 11.71 9.71 -0.66
C ILE A 169 11.81 10.74 -1.77
N ALA A 170 10.68 11.28 -2.22
CA ALA A 170 10.64 12.30 -3.26
C ALA A 170 11.32 13.58 -2.75
N ASP A 171 12.45 13.94 -3.33
CA ASP A 171 13.06 15.24 -3.10
C ASP A 171 12.35 16.30 -3.96
N ARG A 172 12.12 15.99 -5.24
CA ARG A 172 11.46 16.89 -6.19
C ARG A 172 10.60 16.13 -7.18
N LEU A 173 9.36 16.57 -7.34
CA LEU A 173 8.45 16.10 -8.39
C LEU A 173 8.80 16.73 -9.75
N PRO A 174 8.55 16.04 -10.87
CA PRO A 174 8.78 16.57 -12.21
C PRO A 174 7.88 17.79 -12.46
N ALA A 175 8.42 18.82 -13.12
CA ALA A 175 7.61 19.97 -13.53
C ALA A 175 6.87 19.74 -14.86
N ASN A 176 7.26 18.71 -15.62
CA ASN A 176 6.70 18.33 -16.92
C ASN A 176 7.10 16.88 -17.27
N ALA A 177 6.54 16.36 -18.37
CA ALA A 177 6.71 14.97 -18.79
C ALA A 177 8.14 14.57 -19.21
N ASP A 178 9.02 15.53 -19.48
CA ASP A 178 10.42 15.27 -19.84
C ASP A 178 11.34 15.17 -18.60
N GLU A 179 10.84 15.60 -17.43
CA GLU A 179 11.53 15.52 -16.16
C GLU A 179 11.20 14.22 -15.41
N LYS A 180 12.11 13.81 -14.53
CA LYS A 180 11.91 12.66 -13.65
C LYS A 180 11.87 13.12 -12.21
N VAL A 181 11.12 12.39 -11.38
CA VAL A 181 11.18 12.57 -9.92
C VAL A 181 12.62 12.37 -9.45
N GLN A 182 13.08 13.26 -8.58
CA GLN A 182 14.35 13.14 -7.89
C GLN A 182 14.11 12.45 -6.56
N TRP A 183 14.82 11.34 -6.33
CA TRP A 183 14.63 10.49 -5.17
C TRP A 183 15.86 10.47 -4.28
N ILE A 184 15.63 10.40 -2.99
CA ILE A 184 16.62 9.98 -2.00
C ILE A 184 16.30 8.54 -1.62
N VAL A 185 17.32 7.68 -1.65
CA VAL A 185 17.18 6.26 -1.32
C VAL A 185 17.83 6.00 0.02
N VAL A 186 17.09 5.37 0.91
CA VAL A 186 17.53 5.00 2.25
C VAL A 186 17.43 3.49 2.40
N THR A 187 18.41 2.87 3.05
CA THR A 187 18.38 1.43 3.36
C THR A 187 18.68 1.22 4.83
N VAL A 188 17.80 0.48 5.51
CA VAL A 188 17.87 0.17 6.93
C VAL A 188 17.77 -1.34 7.10
N ASP A 189 18.81 -1.96 7.66
CA ASP A 189 18.89 -3.41 7.81
C ASP A 189 19.33 -3.80 9.21
N ASP A 190 18.45 -3.58 10.19
CA ASP A 190 18.73 -3.84 11.61
C ASP A 190 17.61 -4.53 12.36
N GLY A 191 16.56 -4.99 11.66
CA GLY A 191 15.49 -5.78 12.26
C GLY A 191 14.58 -5.00 13.20
N ARG A 192 14.60 -3.65 13.14
CA ARG A 192 13.78 -2.76 13.97
C ARG A 192 12.29 -2.84 13.64
N GLU A 193 11.48 -2.19 14.48
CA GLU A 193 10.04 -2.09 14.29
C GLU A 193 9.66 -1.00 13.27
N TRP A 194 8.70 -1.36 12.42
CA TRP A 194 8.11 -0.47 11.42
C TRP A 194 6.59 -0.58 11.44
N GLU A 195 5.96 0.52 11.01
CA GLU A 195 4.60 0.54 10.52
C GLU A 195 4.60 0.94 9.05
N PHE A 196 4.03 0.09 8.19
CA PHE A 196 3.73 0.39 6.80
C PHE A 196 2.22 0.49 6.61
N VAL A 197 1.79 1.49 5.85
CA VAL A 197 0.39 1.73 5.50
C VAL A 197 0.29 2.08 4.02
N GLY A 198 -0.86 1.78 3.42
CA GLY A 198 -1.11 2.15 2.04
C GLY A 198 -2.23 1.34 1.42
N PHE A 199 -2.07 1.00 0.16
CA PHE A 199 -3.15 0.46 -0.64
C PHE A 199 -2.73 -0.68 -1.55
N TYR A 200 -3.71 -1.53 -1.87
CA TYR A 200 -3.64 -2.54 -2.90
C TYR A 200 -4.69 -2.28 -3.97
N ALA A 201 -4.33 -2.36 -5.25
CA ALA A 201 -5.23 -2.31 -6.40
C ALA A 201 -4.90 -3.41 -7.42
N LEU A 202 -5.89 -4.26 -7.71
CA LEU A 202 -5.72 -5.39 -8.63
C LEU A 202 -5.64 -4.96 -10.09
N THR A 203 -6.43 -3.97 -10.51
CA THR A 203 -6.56 -3.57 -11.91
C THR A 203 -5.59 -2.46 -12.27
N LYS A 204 -5.20 -2.39 -13.56
CA LYS A 204 -4.37 -1.30 -14.10
C LYS A 204 -4.95 0.08 -13.78
N ASP A 205 -6.22 0.32 -14.07
CA ASP A 205 -6.89 1.60 -13.78
C ASP A 205 -6.86 1.95 -12.29
N GLY A 206 -6.99 0.95 -11.42
CA GLY A 206 -6.86 1.13 -9.98
C GLY A 206 -5.43 1.43 -9.56
N GLN A 207 -4.44 0.78 -10.19
CA GLN A 207 -3.03 1.05 -9.97
C GLN A 207 -2.70 2.48 -10.37
N GLU A 208 -3.04 2.95 -11.57
CA GLU A 208 -2.72 4.32 -12.02
C GLU A 208 -3.31 5.42 -11.09
N MET A 209 -4.41 5.12 -10.39
CA MET A 209 -4.99 6.03 -9.40
C MET A 209 -4.11 6.19 -8.15
N ILE A 210 -3.51 5.12 -7.65
CA ILE A 210 -2.88 5.08 -6.32
C ILE A 210 -1.48 4.45 -6.31
N SER A 211 -0.91 4.12 -7.45
CA SER A 211 0.36 3.40 -7.66
C SER A 211 0.81 3.56 -9.13
N ILE A 212 1.77 2.73 -9.58
CA ILE A 212 2.19 2.60 -10.97
C ILE A 212 1.79 1.24 -11.55
N GLU A 213 1.70 1.15 -12.88
CA GLU A 213 1.34 -0.09 -13.59
C GLU A 213 2.30 -1.24 -13.20
N GLU A 214 1.74 -2.44 -13.04
CA GLU A 214 2.42 -3.67 -12.61
C GLU A 214 2.86 -3.70 -11.13
N HIS A 215 2.57 -2.63 -10.37
CA HIS A 215 2.85 -2.54 -8.94
C HIS A 215 1.54 -2.40 -8.15
N PRO A 216 0.85 -3.50 -7.85
CA PRO A 216 -0.47 -3.47 -7.24
C PRO A 216 -0.48 -2.97 -5.80
N VAL A 217 0.66 -2.95 -5.12
CA VAL A 217 0.80 -2.53 -3.72
C VAL A 217 1.63 -1.25 -3.67
N HIS A 218 1.10 -0.20 -3.05
CA HIS A 218 1.80 1.05 -2.79
C HIS A 218 1.76 1.31 -1.28
N LEU A 219 2.95 1.38 -0.67
CA LEU A 219 3.12 1.49 0.77
C LEU A 219 4.06 2.64 1.10
N HIS A 220 3.69 3.44 2.10
CA HIS A 220 4.62 4.28 2.83
C HIS A 220 4.77 3.73 4.25
N GLY A 221 5.85 4.08 4.95
CA GLY A 221 5.99 3.66 6.34
C GLY A 221 7.03 4.42 7.11
N MET A 222 7.09 4.10 8.40
CA MET A 222 7.93 4.75 9.39
C MET A 222 8.36 3.81 10.49
N THR A 223 9.48 4.13 11.14
CA THR A 223 9.91 3.48 12.37
C THR A 223 9.17 4.04 13.59
N GLY A 224 8.99 3.22 14.63
CA GLY A 224 8.30 3.66 15.86
C GLY A 224 9.01 4.80 16.61
N ASP A 225 10.32 4.97 16.40
CA ASP A 225 11.12 6.07 16.96
C ASP A 225 11.17 7.33 16.06
N GLY A 226 10.50 7.29 14.89
CA GLY A 226 10.47 8.38 13.92
C GLY A 226 11.82 8.68 13.25
N SER A 227 12.83 7.83 13.41
CA SER A 227 14.16 8.05 12.82
C SER A 227 14.17 7.91 11.31
N HIS A 228 13.28 7.10 10.73
CA HIS A 228 13.19 6.86 9.30
C HIS A 228 11.75 6.68 8.83
N GLY A 229 11.53 6.99 7.56
CA GLY A 229 10.30 6.72 6.82
C GLY A 229 10.38 7.16 5.37
N GLY A 230 9.34 6.86 4.61
CA GLY A 230 9.28 7.13 3.17
C GLY A 230 8.38 6.14 2.42
N HIS A 231 8.47 6.17 1.10
CA HIS A 231 7.85 5.20 0.21
C HIS A 231 8.62 3.88 0.28
N LEU A 232 7.93 2.77 0.50
CA LEU A 232 8.54 1.46 0.61
C LEU A 232 8.82 0.88 -0.77
N VAL A 233 10.10 0.69 -1.08
CA VAL A 233 10.55 -0.02 -2.29
C VAL A 233 10.67 -1.52 -2.01
N HIS A 234 11.20 -1.89 -0.84
CA HIS A 234 11.40 -3.29 -0.44
C HIS A 234 11.42 -3.42 1.08
N ALA A 235 10.85 -4.50 1.61
CA ALA A 235 11.10 -4.94 2.98
C ALA A 235 10.90 -6.44 3.11
N ASN A 236 11.78 -7.07 3.88
CA ASN A 236 11.58 -8.43 4.34
C ASN A 236 10.96 -8.37 5.74
N THR A 237 9.83 -9.01 5.90
CA THR A 237 9.13 -9.16 7.17
C THR A 237 9.79 -10.28 7.96
N VAL A 238 10.21 -9.97 9.19
CA VAL A 238 10.73 -10.98 10.14
C VAL A 238 9.58 -11.58 10.94
N ASP A 239 8.74 -10.70 11.48
CA ASP A 239 7.51 -11.04 12.19
C ASP A 239 6.61 -9.79 12.19
N ALA A 240 5.42 -9.88 11.61
CA ALA A 240 4.48 -8.77 11.59
C ALA A 240 3.03 -9.22 11.73
N GLU A 241 2.24 -8.29 12.25
CA GLU A 241 0.79 -8.25 12.12
C GLU A 241 0.45 -7.46 10.85
N VAL A 242 -0.35 -8.06 9.96
CA VAL A 242 -0.87 -7.42 8.76
C VAL A 242 -2.38 -7.37 8.83
N THR A 243 -2.97 -6.19 8.68
CA THR A 243 -4.42 -6.01 8.56
C THR A 243 -4.76 -5.49 7.16
N ILE A 244 -5.69 -6.17 6.48
CA ILE A 244 -6.20 -5.80 5.16
C ILE A 244 -7.67 -5.42 5.29
N TYR A 245 -8.00 -4.18 4.95
CA TYR A 245 -9.33 -3.60 5.01
C TYR A 245 -9.95 -3.61 3.61
N PRO A 246 -11.06 -4.33 3.36
CA PRO A 246 -11.72 -4.29 2.07
C PRO A 246 -12.28 -2.88 1.79
N VAL A 247 -11.98 -2.32 0.62
CA VAL A 247 -12.52 -1.02 0.20
C VAL A 247 -13.33 -1.20 -1.08
N GLY A 248 -14.53 -0.62 -1.12
CA GLY A 248 -15.49 -0.89 -2.20
C GLY A 248 -15.12 -0.26 -3.55
N GLN A 249 -14.53 0.94 -3.53
CA GLN A 249 -14.09 1.70 -4.71
C GLN A 249 -13.25 2.91 -4.26
N TYR A 250 -12.72 3.66 -5.21
CA TYR A 250 -12.15 4.99 -4.99
C TYR A 250 -13.10 6.08 -5.48
N ILE A 251 -12.89 7.32 -5.02
CA ILE A 251 -13.49 8.53 -5.58
C ILE A 251 -12.34 9.49 -5.89
N LEU A 252 -12.19 9.82 -7.17
CA LEU A 252 -11.28 10.87 -7.62
C LEU A 252 -11.87 12.25 -7.30
N ARG A 253 -11.10 13.11 -6.65
CA ARG A 253 -11.44 14.47 -6.25
C ARG A 253 -10.48 15.46 -6.90
N ASN A 254 -10.94 16.71 -7.03
CA ASN A 254 -10.20 17.89 -7.49
C ASN A 254 -9.81 17.97 -8.98
N ARG A 255 -10.38 17.16 -9.88
CA ARG A 255 -10.34 17.48 -11.31
C ARG A 255 -11.43 18.49 -11.66
N VAL A 256 -11.05 19.72 -12.00
CA VAL A 256 -11.79 20.47 -13.01
C VAL A 256 -11.36 19.87 -14.36
N PRO A 257 -12.27 19.36 -15.21
CA PRO A 257 -11.87 18.92 -16.54
C PRO A 257 -11.16 20.08 -17.25
N ARG A 258 -9.90 19.91 -17.63
CA ARG A 258 -9.22 20.81 -18.58
C ARG A 258 -9.67 20.49 -20.00
#